data_AF-A0A3D5P4Y6-F1
#
_entry.id   AF-A0A3D5P4Y6-F1
#
_cell.length_a   1.000
_cell.length_b   1.000
_cell.length_c   1.000
_cell.angle_alpha   90.00
_cell.angle_beta   90.00
_cell.angle_gamma   90.00
#
_symmetry.space_group_name_H-M   'P 1'
#
loop_
_entity.id
_entity.type
_entity.pdbx_description
1 polymer ?
#
loop_
_entity_poly.entity_id
_entity_poly.type
_entity_poly.pdbx_seq_one_letter_code
_entity_poly.pdbx_strand_id
1 'polypeptide(L)'
;MPYIDQLSRTRIAGGEPPSSPGELNYALTMLVNSYLRSAAEDAGRVRYAHLNEVVGVLECAKLELYRRVASPYEDQKMTESGDVYSIV
;
A
#
# COMPACT_ATOMS: atom_id res chain seq x y z
N MET A 1 -0.55 13.46 1.05
CA MET A 1 -1.98 13.58 0.71
C MET A 1 -2.52 14.91 1.23
N PRO A 2 -3.18 15.73 0.40
CA PRO A 2 -3.65 17.05 0.80
C PRO A 2 -4.73 17.02 1.90
N TYR A 3 -5.42 15.89 2.06
CA TYR A 3 -6.60 15.78 2.94
C TYR A 3 -6.33 15.22 4.35
N ILE A 4 -5.08 14.96 4.72
CA ILE A 4 -4.75 14.47 6.07
C ILE A 4 -4.26 15.63 6.92
N ASP A 5 -4.91 15.82 8.06
CA ASP A 5 -4.58 16.84 9.04
C ASP A 5 -3.21 16.59 9.71
N GLN A 6 -2.67 17.63 10.33
CA GLN A 6 -1.32 17.59 10.88
C GLN A 6 -1.19 16.68 12.12
N LEU A 7 -2.27 16.51 12.90
CA LEU A 7 -2.27 15.63 14.07
C LEU A 7 -2.14 14.18 13.60
N SER A 8 -2.96 13.78 12.63
CA SER A 8 -2.91 12.44 12.02
C SER A 8 -1.54 12.11 11.43
N ARG A 9 -0.87 13.09 10.79
CA ARG A 9 0.50 12.91 10.30
C ARG A 9 1.51 12.66 11.41
N THR A 10 1.43 13.44 12.48
CA THR A 10 2.35 13.35 13.63
C THR A 10 2.17 12.01 14.34
N ARG A 11 0.92 11.60 14.52
CA ARG A 11 0.50 10.34 15.10
C ARG A 11 1.09 9.14 14.35
N ILE A 12 0.90 9.10 13.04
CA ILE A 12 1.45 8.05 12.16
C ILE A 12 2.99 8.07 12.16
N ALA A 13 3.60 9.26 12.12
CA ALA A 13 5.06 9.38 12.21
C ALA A 13 5.62 8.90 13.57
N GLY A 14 4.82 8.97 14.64
CA GLY A 14 5.12 8.41 15.95
C GLY A 14 4.96 6.89 16.05
N GLY A 15 4.56 6.21 14.97
CA GLY A 15 4.43 4.75 14.91
C GLY A 15 3.02 4.22 15.18
N GLU A 16 2.03 5.10 15.37
CA GLU A 16 0.65 4.64 15.51
C GLU A 16 0.07 4.15 14.18
N PRO A 17 -0.79 3.11 14.21
CA PRO A 17 -1.37 2.56 12.99
C PRO A 17 -2.36 3.54 12.32
N PRO A 18 -2.47 3.48 10.98
CA PRO A 18 -3.52 4.18 10.25
C PRO A 18 -4.89 3.57 10.55
N SER A 19 -5.90 4.42 10.63
CA SER A 19 -7.29 4.10 10.96
C SER A 19 -8.27 4.40 9.82
N SER A 20 -7.80 5.05 8.75
CA SER A 20 -8.60 5.36 7.55
C SER A 20 -7.82 5.05 6.26
N PRO A 21 -8.51 4.90 5.11
CA PRO A 21 -7.85 4.73 3.81
C PRO A 21 -6.87 5.86 3.48
N GLY A 22 -7.23 7.10 3.85
CA GLY A 22 -6.34 8.26 3.66
C GLY A 22 -5.06 8.12 4.46
N GLU A 23 -5.18 7.82 5.76
CA GLU A 23 -4.03 7.59 6.64
C GLU A 23 -3.14 6.45 6.18
N LEU A 24 -3.73 5.33 5.74
CA LEU A 24 -2.98 4.21 5.19
C LEU A 24 -2.20 4.62 3.94
N ASN A 25 -2.85 5.35 3.03
CA ASN A 25 -2.17 5.85 1.83
C ASN A 25 -1.04 6.83 2.17
N TYR A 26 -1.20 7.65 3.21
CA TYR A 26 -0.12 8.52 3.69
C TYR A 26 1.03 7.73 4.30
N ALA A 27 0.77 6.73 5.13
CA ALA A 27 1.81 5.87 5.69
C ALA A 27 2.62 5.19 4.57
N LEU A 28 1.94 4.61 3.58
CA LEU A 28 2.59 4.03 2.39
C LEU A 28 3.38 5.08 1.60
N THR A 29 2.82 6.27 1.37
CA THR A 29 3.51 7.36 0.69
C THR A 29 4.79 7.78 1.43
N MET A 30 4.75 7.83 2.77
CA MET A 30 5.91 8.19 3.58
C MET A 30 7.01 7.12 3.53
N LEU A 31 6.64 5.84 3.53
CA LEU A 31 7.58 4.73 3.33
C LEU A 31 8.25 4.82 1.96
N VAL A 32 7.47 5.02 0.89
CA VAL A 32 7.98 5.21 -0.47
C VAL A 32 8.89 6.43 -0.57
N ASN A 33 8.49 7.56 0.02
CA ASN A 33 9.27 8.78 0.02
C ASN A 33 10.61 8.60 0.77
N SER A 34 10.61 7.86 1.88
CA SER A 34 11.83 7.51 2.62
C SER A 34 12.79 6.67 1.75
N TYR A 35 12.26 5.63 1.10
CA TYR A 35 13.02 4.78 0.19
C TYR A 35 13.64 5.58 -0.97
N LEU A 36 12.84 6.41 -1.65
CA LEU A 36 13.31 7.22 -2.78
C LEU A 36 14.34 8.27 -2.36
N ARG A 37 14.23 8.85 -1.16
CA ARG A 37 15.24 9.77 -0.63
C ARG A 37 16.58 9.08 -0.43
N SER A 38 16.60 7.94 0.26
CA SER A 38 17.81 7.15 0.45
C SER A 38 18.42 6.73 -0.88
N ALA A 39 17.62 6.23 -1.82
CA ALA A 39 18.09 5.82 -3.14
C ALA A 39 18.61 6.99 -4.00
N ALA A 40 18.07 8.19 -3.81
CA ALA A 40 18.51 9.40 -4.49
C ALA A 40 19.79 9.98 -3.87
N GLU A 41 19.98 9.89 -2.56
CA GLU A 41 21.22 10.30 -1.87
C GLU A 41 22.41 9.51 -2.41
N ASP A 42 22.27 8.19 -2.56
CA ASP A 42 23.32 7.32 -3.11
C ASP A 42 23.62 7.61 -4.60
N ALA A 43 22.60 7.97 -5.38
CA ALA A 43 22.70 8.18 -6.82
C ALA A 43 22.87 9.65 -7.24
N GLY A 44 22.86 10.59 -6.29
CA GLY A 44 22.82 12.04 -6.50
C GLY A 44 21.51 12.60 -7.08
N ARG A 45 20.55 11.73 -7.45
CA ARG A 45 19.21 12.08 -7.96
C ARG A 45 18.29 10.86 -8.03
N VAL A 46 16.99 11.09 -8.05
CA VAL A 46 15.99 10.07 -8.41
C VAL A 46 16.17 9.68 -9.88
N ARG A 47 16.18 8.37 -10.16
CA ARG A 47 16.28 7.80 -11.51
C ARG A 47 15.02 7.01 -11.82
N TYR A 48 14.73 6.86 -13.12
CA TYR A 48 13.59 6.05 -13.58
C TYR A 48 13.61 4.62 -13.02
N ALA A 49 14.80 4.02 -12.89
CA ALA A 49 14.96 2.69 -12.29
C ALA A 49 14.37 2.61 -10.86
N HIS A 50 14.58 3.64 -10.03
CA HIS A 50 14.04 3.70 -8.67
C HIS A 50 12.52 3.81 -8.66
N LEU A 51 11.95 4.57 -9.60
CA LEU A 51 10.50 4.70 -9.74
C LEU A 51 9.86 3.38 -10.17
N ASN A 52 10.45 2.71 -11.17
CA ASN A 52 9.98 1.42 -11.66
C ASN A 52 10.04 0.36 -10.55
N GLU A 53 11.13 0.34 -9.78
CA GLU A 53 11.29 -0.56 -8.64
C GLU A 53 10.19 -0.35 -7.58
N VAL A 54 9.95 0.89 -7.16
CA VAL A 54 8.89 1.20 -6.18
C VAL A 54 7.52 0.77 -6.70
N VAL A 55 7.19 1.09 -7.95
CA VAL A 55 5.92 0.69 -8.56
C VAL A 55 5.80 -0.83 -8.58
N GLY A 56 6.86 -1.53 -8.99
CA GLY A 56 6.90 -2.99 -9.01
C GLY A 56 6.66 -3.61 -7.62
N VAL A 57 7.30 -3.08 -6.58
CA VAL A 57 7.13 -3.56 -5.20
C VAL A 57 5.70 -3.33 -4.70
N LEU A 58 5.12 -2.17 -4.96
CA LEU A 58 3.73 -1.87 -4.57
C LEU A 58 2.74 -2.82 -5.27
N GLU A 59 2.96 -3.12 -6.55
CA GLU A 59 2.14 -4.07 -7.28
C GLU A 59 2.25 -5.49 -6.73
N CYS A 60 3.48 -5.95 -6.44
CA CYS A 60 3.69 -7.23 -5.78
C CYS A 60 3.00 -7.28 -4.41
N ALA A 61 3.10 -6.22 -3.60
CA ALA A 61 2.45 -6.16 -2.29
C ALA A 61 0.92 -6.23 -2.40
N LYS A 62 0.33 -5.52 -3.37
CA LYS A 62 -1.12 -5.56 -3.65
C LYS A 62 -1.57 -6.97 -4.04
N LEU A 63 -0.85 -7.62 -4.96
CA LEU A 63 -1.17 -8.97 -5.41
C LEU A 63 -1.07 -9.98 -4.26
N GLU A 64 -0.06 -9.85 -3.40
CA GLU A 64 0.11 -10.75 -2.26
C GLU A 64 -0.95 -10.54 -1.18
N LEU A 65 -1.38 -9.29 -0.93
CA LEU A 65 -2.54 -8.98 -0.10
C LEU A 65 -3.79 -9.66 -0.64
N TYR A 66 -4.05 -9.52 -1.95
CA TYR A 66 -5.23 -10.12 -2.56
C TYR A 66 -5.19 -11.65 -2.44
N ARG A 67 -4.07 -12.27 -2.82
CA ARG A 67 -3.91 -13.73 -2.82
C ARG A 67 -3.99 -14.34 -1.42
N ARG A 68 -3.36 -13.72 -0.41
CA ARG A 68 -3.26 -14.29 0.94
C ARG A 68 -4.40 -13.89 1.87
N VAL A 69 -5.04 -12.75 1.64
CA VAL A 69 -6.03 -12.19 2.58
C VAL A 69 -7.39 -12.06 1.92
N ALA A 70 -7.48 -11.45 0.73
CA ALA A 70 -8.76 -11.24 0.06
C ALA A 70 -9.37 -12.56 -0.45
N SER A 71 -8.58 -13.40 -1.13
CA SER A 71 -9.08 -14.65 -1.71
C SER A 71 -9.69 -15.60 -0.68
N PRO A 72 -9.07 -15.90 0.48
CA PRO A 72 -9.73 -16.72 1.52
C PRO A 72 -11.00 -16.08 2.10
N TYR A 73 -11.04 -14.75 2.21
CA TYR A 73 -12.24 -14.04 2.64
C TYR A 73 -13.36 -14.15 1.59
N GLU A 74 -13.03 -14.07 0.31
CA GLU A 74 -13.97 -14.25 -0.80
C GLU A 74 -14.50 -15.68 -0.85
N ASP A 75 -13.66 -16.70 -0.67
CA ASP A 75 -14.06 -18.11 -0.60
C ASP A 75 -15.08 -18.35 0.53
N GLN A 76 -14.84 -17.72 1.70
CA GLN A 76 -15.79 -17.75 2.81
C GLN A 76 -17.11 -17.08 2.41
N LYS A 77 -17.07 -15.92 1.76
CA LYS A 77 -18.27 -15.21 1.32
C LYS A 77 -19.06 -15.96 0.25
N MET A 78 -18.38 -16.66 -0.64
CA MET A 78 -18.99 -17.57 -1.61
C MET A 78 -19.72 -18.71 -0.91
N THR A 79 -19.14 -19.27 0.15
CA THR A 79 -19.81 -20.31 0.96
C THR A 79 -21.06 -19.77 1.68
N GLU A 80 -21.00 -18.52 2.17
CA GLU A 80 -22.11 -17.89 2.90
C GLU A 80 -23.24 -17.40 2.00
N SER A 81 -22.92 -16.85 0.83
CA SER A 81 -23.87 -16.09 -0.02
C SER A 81 -24.10 -16.72 -1.39
N GLY A 82 -23.37 -17.78 -1.73
CA GLY A 82 -23.31 -18.37 -3.06
C GLY A 82 -22.29 -17.66 -3.96
N ASP A 83 -21.87 -18.35 -5.02
CA ASP A 83 -21.01 -17.79 -6.06
C ASP A 83 -21.86 -17.14 -7.18
N VAL A 84 -21.33 -16.08 -7.78
CA VAL A 84 -21.93 -15.33 -8.88
C VAL A 84 -21.39 -15.80 -10.23
N TYR A 85 -20.13 -16.26 -10.29
CA TYR A 85 -19.56 -16.73 -11.55
C TYR A 85 -20.09 -18.12 -11.89
N SER A 86 -20.64 -18.26 -13.10
CA SER A 86 -21.13 -19.54 -13.65
C SER A 86 -20.27 -20.04 -14.81
N ILE A 87 -19.24 -19.29 -15.17
CA ILE A 87 -18.34 -19.60 -16.28
C ILE A 87 -17.11 -20.27 -15.65
N VAL A 88 -17.02 -21.58 -15.78
CA VAL A 88 -15.85 -22.40 -15.39
C VAL A 88 -15.20 -22.96 -16.64
#